data_AF-A0A2D6JHN4-F1
#
_entry.id   AF-A0A2D6JHN4-F1
#
_cell.length_a   1.000
_cell.length_b   1.000
_cell.length_c   1.000
_cell.angle_alpha   90.00
_cell.angle_beta   90.00
_cell.angle_gamma   90.00
#
_symmetry.space_group_name_H-M   'P 1'
#
loop_
_entity.id
_entity.type
_entity.pdbx_description
1 polymer ?
#
loop_
_entity_poly.entity_id
_entity_poly.type
_entity_poly.pdbx_seq_one_letter_code
_entity_poly.pdbx_strand_id
1 'polypeptide(L)'
;MAGLDTSIYSMYQAPDIAGSYAKGIKLSDMIKESRDRDKKRQDESLLNMAMKNNLATNENGVDLNQSGYLAELAKTNPILAYKEKNRLGQQAAQKSQLDIDTRMKAYDYAAKTLPMITSQESYDAFLKQGEAMAPGFSQPFPQYYDPNFNSNFQNRMLNAKDKIDIEYKKRSLDLQERRLQQDAAGKAQDIQRKQEEAQQKQLDLKTPFGLANNAADAKVLKEAFETKESFDRKLNEMIKLREEKGVEYLDRESVERGKQLSKDLLLAYKNMAKLGVLSKSDEDIINAIIPSDPLGQDWMPGQDSILYRLKKFKADSDKDFETQLSTRLRNRTGSVSTRPENSKPKKVVQNGFVYTLNEETGEYE
;
A
#
# COMPACT_ATOMS: atom_id res chain seq x y z
N MET A 1 -41.41 -23.41 17.09
CA MET A 1 -40.23 -23.86 16.32
C MET A 1 -40.13 -22.98 15.09
N ALA A 2 -39.18 -22.04 15.06
CA ALA A 2 -38.89 -21.24 13.88
C ALA A 2 -37.66 -21.86 13.21
N GLY A 3 -37.82 -22.36 12.00
CA GLY A 3 -36.74 -22.94 11.20
C GLY A 3 -35.71 -21.88 10.86
N LEU A 4 -34.44 -22.20 11.07
CA LEU A 4 -33.31 -21.45 10.53
C LEU A 4 -33.43 -21.47 9.00
N ASP A 5 -33.52 -20.29 8.40
CA ASP A 5 -33.58 -20.09 6.95
C ASP A 5 -32.23 -20.48 6.33
N THR A 6 -32.19 -21.63 5.67
CA THR A 6 -31.02 -22.19 4.99
C THR A 6 -30.94 -21.76 3.52
N SER A 7 -31.50 -20.59 3.15
CA SER A 7 -31.48 -20.12 1.75
C SER A 7 -30.18 -19.39 1.33
N ILE A 8 -29.21 -19.18 2.22
CA ILE A 8 -27.87 -18.62 1.85
C ILE A 8 -26.91 -19.75 1.42
N TYR A 9 -27.44 -20.81 0.81
CA TYR A 9 -26.64 -21.93 0.32
C TYR A 9 -26.55 -21.86 -1.21
N SER A 10 -25.32 -21.84 -1.68
CA SER A 10 -24.91 -22.08 -3.07
C SER A 10 -25.37 -21.06 -4.13
N MET A 11 -24.53 -20.06 -4.37
CA MET A 11 -24.24 -19.66 -5.75
C MET A 11 -22.73 -19.66 -5.95
N TYR A 12 -22.24 -20.81 -6.44
CA TYR A 12 -20.93 -20.92 -7.04
C TYR A 12 -20.94 -20.12 -8.33
N GLN A 13 -20.28 -18.96 -8.35
CA GLN A 13 -19.73 -18.39 -9.57
C GLN A 13 -18.22 -18.42 -9.44
N ALA A 14 -17.59 -19.22 -10.32
CA ALA A 14 -16.16 -19.12 -10.55
C ALA A 14 -15.83 -17.66 -10.97
N PRO A 15 -14.63 -17.15 -10.67
CA PRO A 15 -14.21 -15.84 -11.14
C PRO A 15 -14.37 -15.79 -12.67
N ASP A 16 -15.24 -14.92 -13.16
CA ASP A 16 -15.40 -14.69 -14.60
C ASP A 16 -14.22 -13.87 -15.09
N ILE A 17 -13.12 -14.57 -15.39
CA ILE A 17 -11.88 -14.00 -15.91
C ILE A 17 -12.15 -13.34 -17.28
N ALA A 18 -13.09 -13.85 -18.08
CA ALA A 18 -13.37 -13.31 -19.41
C ALA A 18 -14.21 -12.01 -19.35
N GLY A 19 -15.24 -11.95 -18.52
CA GLY A 19 -16.10 -10.77 -18.37
C GLY A 19 -15.46 -9.60 -17.62
N SER A 20 -14.41 -9.84 -16.82
CA SER A 20 -13.70 -8.79 -16.07
C SER A 20 -12.59 -8.11 -16.87
N TYR A 21 -11.97 -8.80 -17.84
CA TYR A 21 -11.14 -8.14 -18.87
C TYR A 21 -11.95 -7.19 -19.76
N ALA A 22 -13.21 -7.54 -20.07
CA ALA A 22 -14.12 -6.66 -20.81
C ALA A 22 -14.54 -5.39 -20.05
N LYS A 23 -14.38 -5.35 -18.72
CA LYS A 23 -14.73 -4.22 -17.83
C LYS A 23 -13.52 -3.37 -17.40
N GLY A 24 -12.32 -3.66 -17.88
CA GLY A 24 -11.12 -2.85 -17.61
C GLY A 24 -10.58 -2.92 -16.17
N ILE A 25 -10.95 -3.94 -15.40
CA ILE A 25 -10.44 -4.14 -14.03
C ILE A 25 -9.02 -4.73 -14.11
N LYS A 26 -8.05 -4.09 -13.46
CA LYS A 26 -6.65 -4.55 -13.46
C LYS A 26 -6.51 -5.86 -12.70
N LEU A 27 -5.70 -6.79 -13.22
CA LEU A 27 -5.42 -8.09 -12.59
C LEU A 27 -4.94 -7.96 -11.13
N SER A 28 -4.23 -6.88 -10.79
CA SER A 28 -3.81 -6.56 -9.43
C SER A 28 -4.99 -6.35 -8.47
N ASP A 29 -6.04 -5.71 -8.95
CA ASP A 29 -7.22 -5.38 -8.15
C ASP A 29 -8.07 -6.64 -7.94
N MET A 30 -8.10 -7.53 -8.95
CA MET A 30 -8.74 -8.84 -8.85
C MET A 30 -8.03 -9.77 -7.85
N ILE A 31 -6.69 -9.79 -7.83
CA ILE A 31 -5.92 -10.57 -6.85
C ILE A 31 -6.14 -10.03 -5.43
N LYS A 32 -6.18 -8.70 -5.26
CA LYS A 32 -6.51 -8.08 -3.97
C LYS A 32 -7.91 -8.45 -3.52
N GLU A 33 -8.90 -8.32 -4.40
CA GLU A 33 -10.30 -8.66 -4.10
C GLU A 33 -10.47 -10.15 -3.77
N SER A 34 -9.77 -11.04 -4.48
CA SER A 34 -9.75 -12.47 -4.15
C SER A 34 -9.18 -12.72 -2.76
N ARG A 35 -8.02 -12.14 -2.44
CA ARG A 35 -7.41 -12.27 -1.10
C ARG A 35 -8.30 -11.71 0.00
N ASP A 36 -8.97 -10.59 -0.25
CA ASP A 36 -9.88 -9.98 0.73
C ASP A 36 -11.12 -10.87 0.94
N ARG A 37 -11.65 -11.49 -0.12
CA ARG A 37 -12.74 -12.48 0.00
C ARG A 37 -12.30 -13.73 0.77
N ASP A 38 -11.12 -14.25 0.48
CA ASP A 38 -10.60 -15.44 1.16
C ASP A 38 -10.34 -15.14 2.65
N LYS A 39 -9.81 -13.96 2.96
CA LYS A 39 -9.63 -13.50 4.33
C LYS A 39 -10.96 -13.35 5.07
N LYS A 40 -11.98 -12.76 4.43
CA LYS A 40 -13.33 -12.67 5.03
C LYS A 40 -13.92 -14.05 5.33
N ARG A 41 -13.76 -15.02 4.42
CA ARG A 41 -14.23 -16.40 4.63
C ARG A 41 -13.51 -17.09 5.79
N GLN A 42 -12.20 -16.88 5.91
CA GLN A 42 -11.43 -17.39 7.04
C GLN A 42 -11.90 -16.78 8.35
N ASP A 43 -12.10 -15.45 8.39
CA ASP A 43 -12.62 -14.74 9.56
C ASP A 43 -14.03 -15.25 9.94
N GLU A 44 -14.93 -15.43 8.96
CA GLU A 44 -16.28 -15.99 9.18
C GLU A 44 -16.24 -17.43 9.70
N SER A 45 -15.36 -18.27 9.16
CA SER A 45 -15.17 -19.65 9.63
C SER A 45 -14.69 -19.68 11.08
N LEU A 46 -13.71 -18.83 11.43
CA LEU A 46 -13.21 -18.68 12.79
C LEU A 46 -14.29 -18.18 13.76
N LEU A 47 -15.09 -17.18 13.34
CA LEU A 47 -16.23 -16.70 14.11
C LEU A 47 -17.24 -17.82 14.39
N ASN A 48 -17.61 -18.58 13.36
CA ASN A 48 -18.58 -19.66 13.47
C ASN A 48 -18.08 -20.81 14.34
N MET A 49 -16.80 -21.18 14.20
CA MET A 49 -16.18 -22.23 15.00
C MET A 49 -16.12 -21.83 16.47
N ALA A 50 -15.59 -20.63 16.77
CA ALA A 50 -15.53 -20.11 18.13
C ALA A 50 -16.94 -19.95 18.73
N MET A 51 -17.93 -19.51 17.94
CA MET A 51 -19.30 -19.36 18.43
C MET A 51 -19.87 -20.74 18.79
N LYS A 52 -19.79 -21.71 17.88
CA LYS A 52 -20.31 -23.08 18.08
C LYS A 52 -19.68 -23.76 19.29
N ASN A 53 -18.37 -23.60 19.50
CA ASN A 53 -17.64 -24.21 20.62
C ASN A 53 -18.02 -23.60 21.98
N ASN A 54 -18.64 -22.43 21.99
CA ASN A 54 -19.00 -21.70 23.21
C ASN A 54 -20.52 -21.52 23.38
N LEU A 55 -21.34 -22.26 22.64
CA LEU A 55 -22.77 -22.35 22.92
C LEU A 55 -22.99 -23.28 24.11
N ALA A 56 -23.62 -22.77 25.16
CA ALA A 56 -24.04 -23.52 26.33
C ALA A 56 -25.56 -23.71 26.27
N THR A 57 -26.01 -24.94 26.51
CA THR A 57 -27.44 -25.25 26.61
C THR A 57 -27.88 -25.07 28.06
N ASN A 58 -28.78 -24.13 28.31
CA ASN A 58 -29.35 -23.79 29.60
C ASN A 58 -30.85 -24.15 29.63
N GLU A 59 -31.47 -24.12 30.81
CA GLU A 59 -32.91 -24.41 30.99
C GLU A 59 -33.84 -23.49 30.17
N ASN A 60 -33.34 -22.31 29.75
CA ASN A 60 -34.06 -21.32 28.95
C ASN A 60 -33.73 -21.37 27.43
N GLY A 61 -32.86 -22.29 26.97
CA GLY A 61 -32.43 -22.39 25.58
C GLY A 61 -30.91 -22.46 25.39
N VAL A 62 -30.41 -22.06 24.22
CA VAL A 62 -28.97 -22.03 23.91
C VAL A 62 -28.43 -20.62 24.08
N ASP A 63 -27.48 -20.42 25.01
CA ASP A 63 -26.81 -19.15 25.27
C ASP A 63 -25.33 -19.20 24.88
N LEU A 64 -24.82 -18.10 24.34
CA LEU A 64 -23.40 -17.98 24.02
C LEU A 64 -22.59 -17.59 25.27
N ASN A 65 -21.61 -18.41 25.65
CA ASN A 65 -20.57 -18.05 26.60
C ASN A 65 -19.64 -17.01 25.98
N GLN A 66 -19.97 -15.73 26.13
CA GLN A 66 -19.26 -14.62 25.50
C GLN A 66 -17.78 -14.53 25.91
N SER A 67 -17.43 -14.86 27.16
CA SER A 67 -16.05 -14.80 27.62
C SER A 67 -15.20 -15.92 27.00
N GLY A 68 -15.73 -17.13 26.93
CA GLY A 68 -15.10 -18.26 26.23
C GLY A 68 -14.94 -18.00 24.73
N TYR A 69 -16.00 -17.50 24.10
CA TYR A 69 -16.03 -17.10 22.69
C TYR A 69 -14.93 -16.09 22.32
N LEU A 70 -14.85 -14.99 23.09
CA LEU A 70 -13.86 -13.95 22.85
C LEU A 70 -12.43 -14.43 23.17
N ALA A 71 -12.26 -15.30 24.17
CA ALA A 71 -10.95 -15.87 24.50
C ALA A 71 -10.45 -16.83 23.41
N GLU A 72 -11.34 -17.63 22.81
CA GLU A 72 -11.00 -18.54 21.71
C GLU A 72 -10.66 -17.77 20.42
N LEU A 73 -11.42 -16.71 20.11
CA LEU A 73 -11.07 -15.79 19.04
C LEU A 73 -9.75 -15.07 19.30
N ALA A 74 -9.47 -14.65 20.54
CA ALA A 74 -8.24 -13.92 20.85
C ALA A 74 -6.98 -14.77 20.64
N LYS A 75 -7.07 -16.08 20.85
CA LYS A 75 -5.97 -17.04 20.62
C LYS A 75 -5.65 -17.21 19.13
N THR A 76 -6.65 -17.11 18.26
CA THR A 76 -6.52 -17.39 16.82
C THR A 76 -6.38 -16.11 16.00
N ASN A 77 -7.15 -15.07 16.31
CA ASN A 77 -7.14 -13.78 15.66
C ASN A 77 -7.52 -12.65 16.65
N PRO A 78 -6.53 -12.00 17.31
CA PRO A 78 -6.78 -10.98 18.34
C PRO A 78 -7.47 -9.72 17.81
N ILE A 79 -7.25 -9.38 16.53
CA ILE A 79 -7.91 -8.23 15.89
C ILE A 79 -9.41 -8.52 15.73
N LEU A 80 -9.75 -9.73 15.29
CA LEU A 80 -11.14 -10.17 15.15
C LEU A 80 -11.85 -10.24 16.50
N ALA A 81 -11.18 -10.75 17.54
CA ALA A 81 -11.69 -10.77 18.91
C ALA A 81 -12.01 -9.36 19.44
N TYR A 82 -11.14 -8.38 19.17
CA TYR A 82 -11.37 -6.98 19.57
C TYR A 82 -12.59 -6.38 18.86
N LYS A 83 -12.70 -6.58 17.53
CA LYS A 83 -13.88 -6.13 16.76
C LYS A 83 -15.17 -6.71 17.34
N GLU A 84 -15.13 -7.98 17.72
CA GLU A 84 -16.33 -8.67 18.15
C GLU A 84 -16.72 -8.39 19.60
N LYS A 85 -15.74 -8.15 20.47
CA LYS A 85 -15.97 -7.55 21.79
C LYS A 85 -16.71 -6.22 21.67
N ASN A 86 -16.32 -5.37 20.72
CA ASN A 86 -16.97 -4.09 20.49
C ASN A 86 -18.41 -4.26 19.95
N ARG A 87 -18.63 -5.18 19.00
CA ARG A 87 -19.97 -5.48 18.47
C ARG A 87 -20.92 -5.98 19.56
N LEU A 88 -20.46 -6.95 20.38
CA LEU A 88 -21.24 -7.47 21.50
C LEU A 88 -21.54 -6.38 22.54
N GLY A 89 -20.58 -5.51 22.84
CA GLY A 89 -20.78 -4.35 23.71
C GLY A 89 -21.85 -3.39 23.17
N GLN A 90 -21.88 -3.12 21.86
CA GLN A 90 -22.90 -2.29 21.23
C GLN A 90 -24.29 -2.95 21.27
N GLN A 91 -24.38 -4.26 21.01
CA GLN A 91 -25.65 -5.00 21.11
C GLN A 91 -26.20 -5.02 22.53
N ALA A 92 -25.34 -5.25 23.54
CA ALA A 92 -25.73 -5.21 24.94
C ALA A 92 -26.24 -3.82 25.34
N ALA A 93 -25.58 -2.77 24.88
CA ALA A 93 -26.02 -1.39 25.12
C ALA A 93 -27.38 -1.09 24.48
N GLN A 94 -27.62 -1.52 23.23
CA GLN A 94 -28.92 -1.37 22.56
C GLN A 94 -30.04 -2.13 23.29
N LYS A 95 -29.79 -3.40 23.67
CA LYS A 95 -30.79 -4.21 24.39
C LYS A 95 -31.19 -3.58 25.71
N SER A 96 -30.22 -3.06 26.46
CA SER A 96 -30.51 -2.40 27.72
C SER A 96 -31.15 -1.02 27.54
N GLN A 97 -30.92 -0.34 26.41
CA GLN A 97 -31.65 0.89 26.09
C GLN A 97 -33.13 0.62 25.79
N LEU A 98 -33.43 -0.47 25.09
CA LEU A 98 -34.81 -0.95 24.90
C LEU A 98 -35.49 -1.31 26.24
N ASP A 99 -34.77 -1.94 27.17
CA ASP A 99 -35.30 -2.24 28.52
C ASP A 99 -35.61 -0.95 29.29
N ILE A 100 -34.70 0.04 29.25
CA ILE A 100 -34.92 1.37 29.86
C ILE A 100 -36.14 2.07 29.23
N ASP A 101 -36.27 2.08 27.90
CA ASP A 101 -37.41 2.68 27.22
C ASP A 101 -38.74 2.00 27.57
N THR A 102 -38.73 0.66 27.69
CA THR A 102 -39.90 -0.13 28.09
C THR A 102 -40.32 0.23 29.52
N ARG A 103 -39.36 0.30 30.44
CA ARG A 103 -39.61 0.74 31.83
C ARG A 103 -40.13 2.16 31.87
N MET A 104 -39.54 3.10 31.14
CA MET A 104 -40.00 4.50 31.09
C MET A 104 -41.44 4.62 30.60
N LYS A 105 -41.83 3.87 29.56
CA LYS A 105 -43.23 3.82 29.10
C LYS A 105 -44.17 3.28 30.16
N ALA A 106 -43.76 2.24 30.88
CA ALA A 106 -44.53 1.69 31.99
C ALA A 106 -44.68 2.70 33.15
N TYR A 107 -43.61 3.41 33.51
CA TYR A 107 -43.66 4.49 34.51
C TYR A 107 -44.61 5.62 34.08
N ASP A 108 -44.55 6.04 32.82
CA ASP A 108 -45.44 7.07 32.27
C ASP A 108 -46.90 6.63 32.21
N TYR A 109 -47.15 5.36 31.88
CA TYR A 109 -48.49 4.77 31.93
C TYR A 109 -49.02 4.84 33.36
N ALA A 110 -48.26 4.32 34.33
CA ALA A 110 -48.62 4.34 35.75
C ALA A 110 -48.90 5.76 36.27
N ALA A 111 -48.02 6.72 35.99
CA ALA A 111 -48.18 8.09 36.46
C ALA A 111 -49.47 8.76 35.95
N LYS A 112 -49.93 8.40 34.73
CA LYS A 112 -51.15 8.95 34.11
C LYS A 112 -52.41 8.24 34.55
N THR A 113 -52.36 6.92 34.74
CA THR A 113 -53.56 6.10 35.00
C THR A 113 -53.85 5.94 36.48
N LEU A 114 -52.84 5.78 37.36
CA LEU A 114 -53.07 5.61 38.80
C LEU A 114 -53.98 6.68 39.44
N PRO A 115 -53.85 7.97 39.11
CA PRO A 115 -54.71 9.01 39.70
C PRO A 115 -56.18 8.92 39.27
N MET A 116 -56.47 8.20 38.19
CA MET A 116 -57.83 8.06 37.63
C MET A 116 -58.55 6.80 38.15
N ILE A 117 -57.84 5.93 38.88
CA ILE A 117 -58.38 4.67 39.41
C ILE A 117 -59.18 4.96 40.67
N THR A 118 -60.47 4.62 40.67
CA THR A 118 -61.39 4.81 41.80
C THR A 118 -62.05 3.53 42.28
N SER A 119 -61.82 2.39 41.60
CA SER A 119 -62.44 1.09 41.90
C SER A 119 -61.47 -0.07 41.71
N GLN A 120 -61.74 -1.20 42.37
CA GLN A 120 -60.96 -2.44 42.22
C GLN A 120 -60.93 -2.93 40.76
N GLU A 121 -62.06 -2.88 40.05
CA GLU A 121 -62.12 -3.33 38.65
C GLU A 121 -61.21 -2.50 37.74
N SER A 122 -61.18 -1.17 37.92
CA SER A 122 -60.27 -0.29 37.18
C SER A 122 -58.80 -0.50 37.56
N TYR A 123 -58.53 -0.91 38.80
CA TYR A 123 -57.20 -1.25 39.28
C TYR A 123 -56.67 -2.56 38.71
N ASP A 124 -57.50 -3.59 38.64
CA ASP A 124 -57.14 -4.89 38.04
C ASP A 124 -56.86 -4.74 36.54
N ALA A 125 -57.66 -3.92 35.84
CA ALA A 125 -57.42 -3.59 34.44
C ALA A 125 -56.09 -2.85 34.24
N PHE A 126 -55.77 -1.90 35.13
CA PHE A 126 -54.50 -1.18 35.13
C PHE A 126 -53.29 -2.12 35.29
N LEU A 127 -53.32 -3.02 36.28
CA LEU A 127 -52.23 -3.98 36.50
C LEU A 127 -52.06 -4.91 35.31
N LYS A 128 -53.16 -5.43 34.76
CA LYS A 128 -53.14 -6.33 33.60
C LYS A 128 -52.57 -5.64 32.36
N GLN A 129 -52.96 -4.39 32.11
CA GLN A 129 -52.48 -3.63 30.96
C GLN A 129 -51.01 -3.23 31.12
N GLY A 130 -50.58 -2.85 32.33
CA GLY A 130 -49.18 -2.55 32.59
C GLY A 130 -48.26 -3.78 32.50
N GLU A 131 -48.71 -4.95 32.96
CA GLU A 131 -47.98 -6.22 32.82
C GLU A 131 -47.79 -6.61 31.35
N ALA A 132 -48.77 -6.30 30.49
CA ALA A 132 -48.65 -6.48 29.05
C ALA A 132 -47.64 -5.52 28.39
N MET A 133 -47.38 -4.35 28.99
CA MET A 133 -46.40 -3.38 28.50
C MET A 133 -44.98 -3.67 28.97
N ALA A 134 -44.82 -4.11 30.22
CA ALA A 134 -43.54 -4.44 30.83
C ALA A 134 -43.70 -5.66 31.76
N PRO A 135 -43.03 -6.78 31.48
CA PRO A 135 -43.01 -7.93 32.39
C PRO A 135 -42.51 -7.52 33.77
N GLY A 136 -43.22 -7.91 34.83
CA GLY A 136 -42.96 -7.54 36.20
C GLY A 136 -43.51 -6.16 36.62
N PHE A 137 -44.34 -5.51 35.78
CA PHE A 137 -44.96 -4.23 36.09
C PHE A 137 -45.79 -4.27 37.37
N SER A 138 -46.52 -5.36 37.62
CA SER A 138 -47.43 -5.53 38.75
C SER A 138 -46.72 -5.78 40.10
N GLN A 139 -45.44 -6.16 40.09
CA GLN A 139 -44.65 -6.51 41.29
C GLN A 139 -44.61 -5.44 42.41
N PRO A 140 -44.44 -4.13 42.12
CA PRO A 140 -44.37 -3.11 43.16
C PRO A 140 -45.75 -2.66 43.66
N PHE A 141 -46.84 -3.20 43.12
CA PHE A 141 -48.21 -2.80 43.42
C PHE A 141 -48.90 -3.80 44.38
N PRO A 142 -49.74 -3.32 45.33
CA PRO A 142 -50.53 -4.20 46.17
C PRO A 142 -51.57 -4.97 45.34
N GLN A 143 -51.98 -6.16 45.80
CA GLN A 143 -52.99 -6.97 45.12
C GLN A 143 -54.39 -6.33 45.11
N TYR A 144 -54.67 -5.45 46.07
CA TYR A 144 -55.95 -4.77 46.21
C TYR A 144 -55.76 -3.26 46.09
N TYR A 145 -56.78 -2.58 45.57
CA TYR A 145 -56.82 -1.13 45.45
C TYR A 145 -56.73 -0.49 46.84
N ASP A 146 -55.69 0.34 47.04
CA ASP A 146 -55.50 1.15 48.25
C ASP A 146 -55.30 2.64 47.85
N PRO A 147 -56.26 3.53 48.17
CA PRO A 147 -56.15 4.96 47.89
C PRO A 147 -54.90 5.62 48.49
N ASN A 148 -54.44 5.16 49.66
CA ASN A 148 -53.28 5.74 50.34
C ASN A 148 -51.95 5.28 49.71
N PHE A 149 -51.95 4.10 49.06
CA PHE A 149 -50.83 3.62 48.28
C PHE A 149 -50.61 4.51 47.05
N ASN A 150 -51.68 4.86 46.32
CA ASN A 150 -51.59 5.65 45.08
C ASN A 150 -50.85 6.98 45.26
N SER A 151 -51.18 7.71 46.34
CA SER A 151 -50.53 8.98 46.71
C SER A 151 -49.02 8.83 46.98
N ASN A 152 -48.64 7.86 47.82
CA ASN A 152 -47.24 7.62 48.17
C ASN A 152 -46.42 7.06 46.99
N PHE A 153 -47.07 6.27 46.15
CA PHE A 153 -46.47 5.67 44.98
C PHE A 153 -46.15 6.72 43.91
N GLN A 154 -47.03 7.70 43.70
CA GLN A 154 -46.82 8.79 42.73
C GLN A 154 -45.53 9.58 43.00
N ASN A 155 -45.25 9.90 44.28
CA ASN A 155 -44.02 10.57 44.69
C ASN A 155 -42.76 9.70 44.50
N ARG A 156 -42.88 8.39 44.70
CA ARG A 156 -41.77 7.45 44.42
C ARG A 156 -41.51 7.30 42.92
N MET A 157 -42.56 7.30 42.10
CA MET A 157 -42.45 7.20 40.64
C MET A 157 -41.73 8.40 40.03
N LEU A 158 -42.02 9.62 40.50
CA LEU A 158 -41.33 10.83 40.03
C LEU A 158 -39.81 10.74 40.26
N ASN A 159 -39.40 10.37 41.48
CA ASN A 159 -37.98 10.19 41.81
C ASN A 159 -37.31 9.03 41.04
N ALA A 160 -38.04 7.94 40.77
CA ALA A 160 -37.54 6.82 39.98
C ALA A 160 -37.36 7.20 38.51
N LYS A 161 -38.32 7.94 37.94
CA LYS A 161 -38.28 8.44 36.57
C LYS A 161 -37.08 9.37 36.35
N ASP A 162 -36.82 10.28 37.28
CA ASP A 162 -35.67 11.19 37.19
C ASP A 162 -34.34 10.43 37.21
N LYS A 163 -34.22 9.40 38.06
CA LYS A 163 -33.02 8.55 38.09
C LYS A 163 -32.81 7.81 36.77
N ILE A 164 -33.88 7.27 36.19
CA ILE A 164 -33.82 6.53 34.91
C ILE A 164 -33.48 7.49 33.76
N ASP A 165 -34.03 8.71 33.75
CA ASP A 165 -33.72 9.72 32.73
C ASP A 165 -32.24 10.16 32.80
N ILE A 166 -31.70 10.34 34.01
CA ILE A 166 -30.27 10.61 34.22
C ILE A 166 -29.41 9.44 33.73
N GLU A 167 -29.79 8.20 34.03
CA GLU A 167 -29.07 7.01 33.58
C GLU A 167 -29.08 6.87 32.06
N TYR A 168 -30.24 7.11 31.43
CA TYR A 168 -30.42 7.10 29.99
C TYR A 168 -29.52 8.15 29.31
N LYS A 169 -29.53 9.39 29.79
CA LYS A 169 -28.69 10.48 29.26
C LYS A 169 -27.20 10.20 29.42
N LYS A 170 -26.76 9.68 30.57
CA LYS A 170 -25.35 9.29 30.76
C LYS A 170 -24.92 8.20 29.78
N ARG A 171 -25.79 7.21 29.56
CA ARG A 171 -25.48 6.11 28.64
C ARG A 171 -25.49 6.53 27.18
N SER A 172 -26.42 7.40 26.77
CA SER A 172 -26.44 7.90 25.39
C SER A 172 -25.17 8.70 25.07
N LEU A 173 -24.65 9.46 26.04
CA LEU A 173 -23.36 10.15 25.93
C LEU A 173 -22.19 9.17 25.82
N ASP A 174 -22.08 8.14 26.67
CA ASP A 174 -21.01 7.13 26.57
C ASP A 174 -21.03 6.41 25.21
N LEU A 175 -22.22 6.06 24.71
CA LEU A 175 -22.36 5.46 23.38
C LEU A 175 -21.90 6.41 22.26
N GLN A 176 -22.20 7.70 22.38
CA GLN A 176 -21.78 8.71 21.42
C GLN A 176 -20.26 8.90 21.45
N GLU A 177 -19.65 8.99 22.64
CA GLU A 177 -18.19 9.09 22.79
C GLU A 177 -17.47 7.88 22.19
N ARG A 178 -17.97 6.67 22.43
CA ARG A 178 -17.37 5.45 21.84
C ARG A 178 -17.44 5.45 20.31
N ARG A 179 -18.55 5.93 19.72
CA ARG A 179 -18.66 6.06 18.25
C ARG A 179 -17.64 7.06 17.72
N LEU A 180 -17.51 8.22 18.36
CA LEU A 180 -16.52 9.23 17.97
C LEU A 180 -15.08 8.70 18.05
N GLN A 181 -14.75 7.94 19.10
CA GLN A 181 -13.44 7.30 19.23
C GLN A 181 -13.19 6.26 18.14
N GLN A 182 -14.20 5.46 17.76
CA GLN A 182 -14.09 4.49 16.67
C GLN A 182 -13.88 5.17 15.32
N ASP A 183 -14.64 6.22 15.03
CA ASP A 183 -14.49 7.00 13.80
C ASP A 183 -13.12 7.67 13.72
N ALA A 184 -12.63 8.20 14.84
CA ALA A 184 -11.29 8.78 14.93
C ALA A 184 -10.19 7.73 14.67
N ALA A 185 -10.31 6.55 15.28
CA ALA A 185 -9.36 5.46 15.07
C ALA A 185 -9.36 4.95 13.61
N GLY A 186 -10.54 4.81 12.99
CA GLY A 186 -10.65 4.43 11.58
C GLY A 186 -9.99 5.45 10.65
N LYS A 187 -10.23 6.75 10.86
CA LYS A 187 -9.58 7.82 10.10
C LYS A 187 -8.06 7.83 10.27
N ALA A 188 -7.56 7.59 11.48
CA ALA A 188 -6.12 7.52 11.75
C ALA A 188 -5.43 6.38 10.98
N GLN A 189 -6.07 5.19 10.93
CA GLN A 189 -5.56 4.05 10.18
C GLN A 189 -5.53 4.31 8.67
N ASP A 190 -6.57 4.94 8.11
CA ASP A 190 -6.59 5.29 6.68
C ASP A 190 -5.52 6.32 6.31
N ILE A 191 -5.23 7.28 7.20
CA ILE A 191 -4.14 8.25 7.01
C ILE A 191 -2.79 7.54 7.02
N GLN A 192 -2.55 6.64 7.99
CA GLN A 192 -1.32 5.84 8.04
C GLN A 192 -1.12 5.01 6.78
N ARG A 193 -2.14 4.27 6.33
CA ARG A 193 -2.04 3.47 5.10
C ARG A 193 -1.70 4.34 3.89
N LYS A 194 -2.33 5.51 3.75
CA LYS A 194 -2.03 6.45 2.65
C LYS A 194 -0.60 7.00 2.74
N GLN A 195 -0.08 7.25 3.94
CA GLN A 195 1.31 7.68 4.13
C GLN A 195 2.29 6.56 3.76
N GLU A 196 2.06 5.32 4.19
CA GLU A 196 2.87 4.16 3.83
C GLU A 196 2.87 3.92 2.31
N GLU A 197 1.70 3.97 1.66
CA GLU A 197 1.60 3.86 0.20
C GLU A 197 2.35 4.98 -0.54
N ALA A 198 2.31 6.21 0.00
CA ALA A 198 3.06 7.33 -0.58
C ALA A 198 4.57 7.18 -0.39
N GLN A 199 5.01 6.71 0.78
CA GLN A 199 6.43 6.42 1.05
C GLN A 199 6.95 5.29 0.17
N GLN A 200 6.20 4.20 0.02
CA GLN A 200 6.58 3.08 -0.83
C GLN A 200 6.74 3.54 -2.29
N LYS A 201 5.79 4.34 -2.80
CA LYS A 201 5.91 4.94 -4.14
C LYS A 201 7.14 5.81 -4.30
N GLN A 202 7.57 6.53 -3.26
CA GLN A 202 8.82 7.31 -3.33
C GLN A 202 10.07 6.41 -3.35
N LEU A 203 10.07 5.32 -2.58
CA LEU A 203 11.16 4.35 -2.58
C LEU A 203 11.30 3.66 -3.94
N ASP A 204 10.18 3.31 -4.58
CA ASP A 204 10.17 2.69 -5.90
C ASP A 204 10.77 3.60 -6.99
N LEU A 205 10.69 4.92 -6.82
CA LEU A 205 11.27 5.91 -7.73
C LEU A 205 12.75 6.23 -7.44
N LYS A 206 13.30 5.75 -6.32
CA LYS A 206 14.67 6.05 -5.94
C LYS A 206 15.66 5.25 -6.78
N THR A 207 16.61 5.97 -7.38
CA THR A 207 17.71 5.43 -8.19
C THR A 207 19.06 5.91 -7.64
N PRO A 208 20.18 5.32 -8.06
CA PRO A 208 21.53 5.83 -7.74
C PRO A 208 21.76 7.29 -8.13
N PHE A 209 20.99 7.81 -9.09
CA PHE A 209 21.15 9.15 -9.65
C PHE A 209 20.10 10.17 -9.18
N GLY A 210 19.22 9.78 -8.25
CA GLY A 210 18.12 10.60 -7.75
C GLY A 210 16.76 9.96 -7.97
N LEU A 211 15.70 10.79 -8.01
CA LEU A 211 14.33 10.32 -8.21
C LEU A 211 14.01 10.23 -9.70
N ALA A 212 13.52 9.08 -10.15
CA ALA A 212 13.04 8.90 -11.51
C ALA A 212 11.66 9.54 -11.71
N ASN A 213 11.29 9.78 -12.97
CA ASN A 213 9.96 10.30 -13.33
C ASN A 213 8.85 9.27 -13.05
N ASN A 214 9.12 7.99 -13.26
CA ASN A 214 8.20 6.89 -12.97
C ASN A 214 8.97 5.60 -12.58
N ALA A 215 8.25 4.55 -12.15
CA ALA A 215 8.85 3.32 -11.67
C ALA A 215 9.56 2.51 -12.78
N ALA A 216 9.09 2.60 -14.03
CA ALA A 216 9.76 1.95 -15.16
C ALA A 216 11.12 2.61 -15.44
N ASP A 217 11.17 3.94 -15.43
CA ASP A 217 12.42 4.70 -15.54
C ASP A 217 13.38 4.36 -14.39
N ALA A 218 12.87 4.21 -13.15
CA ALA A 218 13.71 3.84 -12.01
C ALA A 218 14.39 2.48 -12.19
N LYS A 219 13.67 1.50 -12.74
CA LYS A 219 14.21 0.18 -13.06
C LYS A 219 15.28 0.28 -14.16
N VAL A 220 14.97 0.97 -15.25
CA VAL A 220 15.90 1.16 -16.37
C VAL A 220 17.18 1.87 -15.92
N LEU A 221 17.08 2.90 -15.06
CA LEU A 221 18.23 3.64 -14.56
C LEU A 221 19.13 2.81 -13.63
N LYS A 222 18.55 1.88 -12.85
CA LYS A 222 19.34 0.93 -12.02
C LYS A 222 20.11 -0.05 -12.89
N GLU A 223 19.44 -0.68 -13.85
CA GLU A 223 20.08 -1.61 -14.80
C GLU A 223 21.13 -0.91 -15.66
N ALA A 224 20.85 0.33 -16.07
CA ALA A 224 21.78 1.17 -16.82
C ALA A 224 23.03 1.53 -16.02
N PHE A 225 22.89 1.84 -14.71
CA PHE A 225 24.03 2.11 -13.83
C PHE A 225 24.99 0.93 -13.76
N GLU A 226 24.46 -0.26 -13.47
CA GLU A 226 25.26 -1.49 -13.35
C GLU A 226 25.97 -1.82 -14.68
N THR A 227 25.24 -1.66 -15.80
CA THR A 227 25.81 -1.93 -17.13
C THR A 227 26.88 -0.90 -17.49
N LYS A 228 26.67 0.39 -17.18
CA LYS A 228 27.63 1.47 -17.46
C LYS A 228 28.90 1.32 -16.64
N GLU A 229 28.79 0.96 -15.36
CA GLU A 229 29.95 0.73 -14.49
C GLU A 229 30.83 -0.42 -15.01
N SER A 230 30.20 -1.52 -15.42
CA SER A 230 30.90 -2.66 -16.05
C SER A 230 31.56 -2.27 -17.37
N PHE A 231 30.86 -1.48 -18.19
CA PHE A 231 31.37 -0.97 -19.46
C PHE A 231 32.59 -0.06 -19.27
N ASP A 232 32.51 0.92 -18.38
CA ASP A 232 33.61 1.86 -18.11
C ASP A 232 34.85 1.15 -17.58
N ARG A 233 34.66 0.14 -16.73
CA ARG A 233 35.75 -0.68 -16.21
C ARG A 233 36.50 -1.38 -17.33
N LYS A 234 35.77 -2.03 -18.26
CA LYS A 234 36.34 -2.76 -19.40
C LYS A 234 36.98 -1.81 -20.41
N LEU A 235 36.40 -0.63 -20.63
CA LEU A 235 36.94 0.36 -21.55
C LEU A 235 38.25 0.94 -21.00
N ASN A 236 38.30 1.25 -19.70
CA ASN A 236 39.53 1.68 -19.05
C ASN A 236 40.60 0.58 -19.04
N GLU A 237 40.22 -0.68 -18.88
CA GLU A 237 41.14 -1.81 -18.99
C GLU A 237 41.75 -1.91 -20.40
N MET A 238 40.93 -1.75 -21.44
CA MET A 238 41.39 -1.72 -22.83
C MET A 238 42.33 -0.53 -23.11
N ILE A 239 41.98 0.66 -22.60
CA ILE A 239 42.83 1.85 -22.71
C ILE A 239 44.19 1.61 -22.05
N LYS A 240 44.21 1.06 -20.82
CA LYS A 240 45.46 0.73 -20.12
C LYS A 240 46.31 -0.28 -20.87
N LEU A 241 45.67 -1.35 -21.36
CA LEU A 241 46.35 -2.38 -22.14
C LEU A 241 47.02 -1.78 -23.38
N ARG A 242 46.35 -0.85 -24.06
CA ARG A 242 46.90 -0.13 -25.21
C ARG A 242 47.99 0.87 -24.82
N GLU A 243 47.86 1.58 -23.70
CA GLU A 243 48.89 2.50 -23.20
C GLU A 243 50.18 1.77 -22.79
N GLU A 244 50.06 0.59 -22.18
CA GLU A 244 51.19 -0.19 -21.67
C GLU A 244 51.90 -0.99 -22.77
N LYS A 245 51.13 -1.60 -23.69
CA LYS A 245 51.66 -2.53 -24.70
C LYS A 245 51.76 -1.91 -26.10
N GLY A 246 51.04 -0.81 -26.37
CA GLY A 246 50.99 -0.17 -27.67
C GLY A 246 50.43 -1.11 -28.75
N VAL A 247 51.17 -1.23 -29.85
CA VAL A 247 50.89 -2.23 -30.89
C VAL A 247 51.64 -3.50 -30.52
N GLU A 248 50.91 -4.57 -30.21
CA GLU A 248 51.48 -5.81 -29.68
C GLU A 248 51.00 -7.02 -30.50
N TYR A 249 51.94 -7.84 -30.95
CA TYR A 249 51.69 -9.01 -31.80
C TYR A 249 52.21 -10.31 -31.19
N LEU A 250 53.16 -10.20 -30.26
CA LEU A 250 53.93 -11.32 -29.75
C LEU A 250 53.40 -11.78 -28.40
N ASP A 251 52.85 -10.86 -27.61
CA ASP A 251 52.13 -11.17 -26.38
C ASP A 251 50.70 -11.67 -26.68
N ARG A 252 50.60 -12.97 -26.93
CA ARG A 252 49.32 -13.65 -27.26
C ARG A 252 48.25 -13.43 -26.19
N GLU A 253 48.63 -13.35 -24.92
CA GLU A 253 47.70 -13.17 -23.81
C GLU A 253 47.07 -11.77 -23.84
N SER A 254 47.89 -10.73 -24.01
CA SER A 254 47.42 -9.35 -24.15
C SER A 254 46.51 -9.19 -25.39
N VAL A 255 46.86 -9.79 -26.52
CA VAL A 255 46.04 -9.75 -27.75
C VAL A 255 44.70 -10.46 -27.56
N GLU A 256 44.69 -11.64 -26.94
CA GLU A 256 43.46 -12.37 -26.66
C GLU A 256 42.56 -11.59 -25.68
N ARG A 257 43.16 -10.99 -24.64
CA ARG A 257 42.43 -10.15 -23.69
C ARG A 257 41.83 -8.91 -24.35
N GLY A 258 42.57 -8.23 -25.23
CA GLY A 258 42.06 -7.10 -26.01
C GLY A 258 40.86 -7.48 -26.88
N LYS A 259 40.91 -8.64 -27.54
CA LYS A 259 39.81 -9.19 -28.34
C LYS A 259 38.59 -9.52 -27.49
N GLN A 260 38.79 -10.09 -26.32
CA GLN A 260 37.69 -10.39 -25.39
C GLN A 260 37.03 -9.11 -24.89
N LEU A 261 37.82 -8.11 -24.47
CA LEU A 261 37.32 -6.81 -24.02
C LEU A 261 36.52 -6.10 -25.12
N SER A 262 36.97 -6.17 -26.37
CA SER A 262 36.25 -5.59 -27.53
C SER A 262 34.85 -6.21 -27.70
N LYS A 263 34.74 -7.54 -27.65
CA LYS A 263 33.45 -8.25 -27.72
C LYS A 263 32.54 -7.91 -26.54
N ASP A 264 33.11 -7.86 -25.34
CA ASP A 264 32.38 -7.56 -24.12
C ASP A 264 31.85 -6.12 -24.11
N LEU A 265 32.65 -5.16 -24.58
CA LEU A 265 32.26 -3.76 -24.71
C LEU A 265 31.14 -3.60 -25.73
N LEU A 266 31.22 -4.29 -26.87
CA LEU A 266 30.16 -4.29 -27.88
C LEU A 266 28.84 -4.84 -27.32
N LEU A 267 28.90 -5.94 -26.54
CA LEU A 267 27.71 -6.52 -25.93
C LEU A 267 27.11 -5.59 -24.87
N ALA A 268 27.94 -5.05 -23.98
CA ALA A 268 27.51 -4.10 -22.95
C ALA A 268 26.89 -2.84 -23.57
N TYR A 269 27.48 -2.33 -24.65
CA TYR A 269 26.93 -1.22 -25.40
C TYR A 269 25.54 -1.53 -25.95
N LYS A 270 25.36 -2.67 -26.64
CA LYS A 270 24.05 -3.09 -27.16
C LYS A 270 23.00 -3.19 -26.07
N ASN A 271 23.37 -3.64 -24.88
CA ASN A 271 22.46 -3.69 -23.74
C ASN A 271 22.09 -2.28 -23.26
N MET A 272 23.04 -1.35 -23.16
CA MET A 272 22.78 0.05 -22.81
C MET A 272 21.93 0.77 -23.87
N ALA A 273 22.16 0.50 -25.16
CA ALA A 273 21.36 1.03 -26.26
C ALA A 273 19.92 0.49 -26.22
N LYS A 274 19.71 -0.79 -25.87
CA LYS A 274 18.37 -1.37 -25.64
C LYS A 274 17.65 -0.72 -24.45
N LEU A 275 18.40 -0.39 -23.40
CA LEU A 275 17.90 0.40 -22.26
C LEU A 275 17.66 1.87 -22.65
N GLY A 276 18.01 2.27 -23.87
CA GLY A 276 17.86 3.63 -24.40
C GLY A 276 18.67 4.67 -23.63
N VAL A 277 19.76 4.28 -22.97
CA VAL A 277 20.65 5.20 -22.23
C VAL A 277 21.84 5.66 -23.06
N LEU A 278 21.97 5.20 -24.31
CA LEU A 278 22.97 5.65 -25.29
C LEU A 278 22.27 5.87 -26.65
N SER A 279 22.85 6.73 -27.49
CA SER A 279 22.31 7.01 -28.83
C SER A 279 22.53 5.82 -29.78
N LYS A 280 21.73 5.74 -30.86
CA LYS A 280 21.59 4.52 -31.68
C LYS A 280 22.68 4.30 -32.74
N SER A 281 23.75 5.09 -32.83
CA SER A 281 24.77 4.85 -33.87
C SER A 281 25.74 3.74 -33.47
N ASP A 282 25.34 2.50 -33.74
CA ASP A 282 26.20 1.31 -33.66
C ASP A 282 27.44 1.43 -34.56
N GLU A 283 27.41 2.26 -35.61
CA GLU A 283 28.51 2.48 -36.55
C GLU A 283 29.73 3.19 -35.94
N ASP A 284 29.54 4.19 -35.09
CA ASP A 284 30.66 4.94 -34.50
C ASP A 284 31.47 4.06 -33.53
N ILE A 285 30.81 3.07 -32.94
CA ILE A 285 31.39 2.12 -32.00
C ILE A 285 32.08 0.98 -32.70
N ILE A 286 31.45 0.47 -33.74
CA ILE A 286 32.09 -0.47 -34.64
C ILE A 286 33.35 0.18 -35.20
N ASN A 287 33.34 1.47 -35.56
CA ASN A 287 34.50 2.16 -36.10
C ASN A 287 35.53 2.62 -35.05
N ALA A 288 35.15 2.78 -33.77
CA ALA A 288 36.06 3.14 -32.67
C ALA A 288 36.65 1.94 -31.92
N ILE A 289 35.94 0.81 -31.86
CA ILE A 289 36.32 -0.42 -31.13
C ILE A 289 36.90 -1.50 -32.07
N ILE A 290 36.76 -1.36 -33.40
CA ILE A 290 37.21 -2.36 -34.39
C ILE A 290 38.18 -1.68 -35.38
N PRO A 291 39.45 -2.09 -35.43
CA PRO A 291 39.80 -3.38 -36.00
C PRO A 291 39.57 -4.50 -35.01
N SER A 292 39.24 -5.69 -35.51
CA SER A 292 38.96 -6.91 -34.72
C SER A 292 40.11 -7.31 -33.77
N ASP A 293 41.21 -6.57 -33.82
CA ASP A 293 42.33 -6.52 -32.89
C ASP A 293 42.61 -5.06 -32.47
N PRO A 294 42.18 -4.61 -31.27
CA PRO A 294 42.46 -3.24 -30.79
C PRO A 294 43.95 -3.01 -30.48
N LEU A 295 44.77 -4.06 -30.50
CA LEU A 295 46.23 -3.98 -30.42
C LEU A 295 46.93 -4.05 -31.81
N GLY A 296 46.17 -4.20 -32.90
CA GLY A 296 46.70 -4.26 -34.27
C GLY A 296 47.27 -2.93 -34.79
N GLN A 297 48.02 -2.98 -35.89
CA GLN A 297 48.54 -1.80 -36.60
C GLN A 297 47.42 -1.04 -37.29
N ASP A 298 47.35 0.25 -37.00
CA ASP A 298 46.89 1.28 -37.90
C ASP A 298 48.07 2.25 -38.05
N TRP A 299 48.78 2.19 -39.17
CA TRP A 299 50.09 2.84 -39.32
C TRP A 299 49.92 4.30 -39.72
N MET A 300 49.98 5.21 -38.74
CA MET A 300 50.33 6.62 -38.94
C MET A 300 51.52 6.98 -38.03
N PRO A 301 52.64 7.47 -38.58
CA PRO A 301 53.81 7.83 -37.77
C PRO A 301 53.49 8.93 -36.76
N GLY A 302 53.64 8.64 -35.46
CA GLY A 302 53.53 9.63 -34.38
C GLY A 302 52.14 9.81 -33.76
N GLN A 303 51.11 9.06 -34.20
CA GLN A 303 49.77 9.10 -33.59
C GLN A 303 49.20 7.70 -33.40
N ASP A 304 48.77 7.37 -32.17
CA ASP A 304 47.96 6.18 -31.89
C ASP A 304 46.48 6.51 -32.09
N SER A 305 46.02 6.38 -33.34
CA SER A 305 44.64 6.68 -33.76
C SER A 305 43.60 5.88 -32.94
N ILE A 306 43.93 4.65 -32.55
CA ILE A 306 43.07 3.76 -31.78
C ILE A 306 42.94 4.25 -30.33
N LEU A 307 44.04 4.59 -29.66
CA LEU A 307 43.99 5.13 -28.30
C LEU A 307 43.20 6.45 -28.24
N TYR A 308 43.39 7.32 -29.24
CA TYR A 308 42.62 8.54 -29.36
C TYR A 308 41.12 8.25 -29.54
N ARG A 309 40.75 7.34 -30.44
CA ARG A 309 39.36 6.91 -30.65
C ARG A 309 38.74 6.33 -29.38
N LEU A 310 39.45 5.49 -28.63
CA LEU A 310 38.97 4.92 -27.37
C LEU A 310 38.71 6.01 -26.31
N LYS A 311 39.59 7.01 -26.19
CA LYS A 311 39.43 8.14 -25.26
C LYS A 311 38.28 9.06 -25.68
N LYS A 312 38.17 9.38 -26.97
CA LYS A 312 37.07 10.19 -27.53
C LYS A 312 35.73 9.47 -27.32
N PHE A 313 35.68 8.19 -27.65
CA PHE A 313 34.51 7.36 -27.45
C PHE A 313 34.06 7.30 -25.98
N LYS A 314 35.00 7.19 -25.04
CA LYS A 314 34.66 7.26 -23.61
C LYS A 314 33.93 8.58 -23.28
N ALA A 315 34.48 9.70 -23.73
CA ALA A 315 33.90 11.03 -23.48
C ALA A 315 32.49 11.17 -24.11
N ASP A 316 32.31 10.69 -25.34
CA ASP A 316 31.03 10.72 -26.04
C ASP A 316 30.00 9.82 -25.35
N SER A 317 30.40 8.61 -24.93
CA SER A 317 29.54 7.69 -24.17
C SER A 317 29.11 8.25 -22.82
N ASP A 318 30.01 8.93 -22.10
CA ASP A 318 29.69 9.59 -20.83
C ASP A 318 28.65 10.70 -21.05
N LYS A 319 28.85 11.53 -22.08
CA LYS A 319 27.95 12.64 -22.44
C LYS A 319 26.56 12.17 -22.86
N ASP A 320 26.49 11.12 -23.68
CA ASP A 320 25.23 10.53 -24.11
C ASP A 320 24.46 9.94 -22.92
N PHE A 321 25.18 9.23 -22.04
CA PHE A 321 24.60 8.65 -20.83
C PHE A 321 24.01 9.73 -19.92
N GLU A 322 24.75 10.82 -19.68
CA GLU A 322 24.26 11.96 -18.89
C GLU A 322 23.03 12.63 -19.51
N THR A 323 23.04 12.79 -20.83
CA THR A 323 21.92 13.38 -21.58
C THR A 323 20.66 12.52 -21.42
N GLN A 324 20.75 11.20 -21.62
CA GLN A 324 19.61 10.30 -21.47
C GLN A 324 19.16 10.13 -20.03
N LEU A 325 20.08 10.23 -19.07
CA LEU A 325 19.76 10.21 -17.65
C LEU A 325 18.96 11.44 -17.23
N SER A 326 19.28 12.61 -17.79
CA SER A 326 18.55 13.86 -17.52
C SER A 326 17.07 13.81 -17.94
N THR A 327 16.73 13.08 -19.00
CA THR A 327 15.34 12.97 -19.49
C THR A 327 14.47 12.05 -18.62
N ARG A 328 15.09 11.21 -17.78
CA ARG A 328 14.42 10.19 -16.95
C ARG A 328 14.37 10.53 -15.46
N LEU A 329 15.08 11.58 -15.05
CA LEU A 329 15.10 12.05 -13.67
C LEU A 329 14.14 13.23 -13.45
N ARG A 330 13.52 13.24 -12.27
CA ARG A 330 12.58 14.27 -11.85
C ARG A 330 13.36 15.48 -11.34
N ASN A 331 13.27 16.60 -12.05
CA ASN A 331 13.94 17.87 -11.74
C ASN A 331 15.45 17.74 -11.46
N ARG A 332 16.26 17.51 -12.51
CA ARG A 332 17.61 18.10 -12.54
C ARG A 332 17.49 19.59 -12.90
N THR A 333 16.88 20.39 -12.03
CA THR A 333 17.13 21.83 -12.06
C THR A 333 18.57 22.04 -11.57
N GLY A 334 19.55 21.97 -12.48
CA GLY A 334 20.91 22.41 -12.15
C GLY A 334 22.10 21.65 -12.73
N SER A 335 21.99 20.77 -13.74
CA SER A 335 23.15 20.51 -14.60
C SER A 335 23.03 21.37 -15.83
N VAL A 336 23.65 22.55 -15.72
CA VAL A 336 23.99 23.45 -16.81
C VAL A 336 24.29 22.60 -18.05
N SER A 337 23.45 22.76 -19.08
CA SER A 337 23.89 22.47 -20.43
C SER A 337 25.05 23.43 -20.69
N THR A 338 26.26 23.04 -20.33
CA THR A 338 27.45 23.60 -20.94
C THR A 338 27.39 23.04 -22.35
N ARG A 339 26.64 23.76 -23.20
CA ARG A 339 26.94 23.89 -24.61
C ARG A 339 28.47 23.90 -24.73
N PRO A 340 29.09 22.99 -25.49
CA PRO A 340 30.55 22.94 -25.55
C PRO A 340 31.00 24.34 -25.95
N GLU A 341 31.69 24.99 -25.03
CA GLU A 341 32.45 26.19 -25.32
C GLU A 341 33.41 25.76 -26.43
N ASN A 342 33.25 26.35 -27.62
CA ASN A 342 34.10 26.10 -28.77
C ASN A 342 35.56 26.04 -28.29
N SER A 343 36.11 24.83 -28.18
CA SER A 343 37.53 24.62 -27.98
C SER A 343 38.19 25.32 -29.14
N LYS A 344 38.95 26.37 -28.84
CA LYS A 344 39.78 27.00 -29.87
C LYS A 344 40.61 25.88 -30.52
N PRO A 345 40.62 25.77 -31.86
CA PRO A 345 41.32 24.69 -32.53
C PRO A 345 42.77 24.64 -32.04
N LYS A 346 43.22 23.47 -31.61
CA LYS A 346 44.63 23.26 -31.23
C LYS A 346 45.46 23.41 -32.50
N LYS A 347 46.21 24.51 -32.57
CA LYS A 347 47.14 24.79 -33.66
C LYS A 347 48.53 24.31 -33.27
N VAL A 348 49.19 23.59 -34.17
CA VAL A 348 50.58 23.16 -34.01
C VAL A 348 51.39 23.72 -35.17
N VAL A 349 52.56 24.28 -34.88
CA VAL A 349 53.48 24.77 -35.91
C VAL A 349 54.58 23.74 -36.11
N GLN A 350 54.67 23.20 -37.32
CA GLN A 350 55.72 22.26 -37.71
C GLN A 350 56.29 22.70 -39.07
N ASN A 351 57.61 22.83 -39.15
CA ASN A 351 58.32 23.25 -40.37
C ASN A 351 57.82 24.59 -40.96
N GLY A 352 57.31 25.50 -40.12
CA GLY A 352 56.81 26.82 -40.55
C GLY A 352 55.37 26.82 -41.07
N PHE A 353 54.69 25.68 -41.10
CA PHE A 353 53.27 25.57 -41.44
C PHE A 353 52.43 25.44 -40.17
N VAL A 354 51.25 26.05 -40.16
CA VAL A 354 50.30 26.01 -39.05
C VAL A 354 49.24 24.98 -39.39
N TYR A 355 49.23 23.88 -38.65
CA TYR A 355 48.22 22.84 -38.80
C TYR A 355 47.12 23.00 -37.77
N THR A 356 45.87 22.77 -38.18
CA THR A 356 44.69 22.83 -37.32
C THR A 356 44.13 21.44 -37.14
N LEU A 357 43.96 21.00 -35.88
CA LEU A 357 43.32 19.72 -35.60
C LEU A 357 41.85 19.76 -36.04
N ASN A 358 41.49 18.94 -37.02
CA ASN A 358 40.12 18.66 -37.39
C ASN A 358 39.50 17.77 -36.31
N GLU A 359 38.53 18.29 -35.55
CA GLU A 359 37.93 17.58 -34.41
C GLU A 359 37.06 16.38 -34.84
N GLU A 360 36.60 16.35 -36.09
CA GLU A 360 35.79 15.27 -36.66
C GLU A 360 36.66 14.08 -37.08
N THR A 361 37.74 14.33 -37.81
CA THR A 361 38.64 13.28 -38.33
C THR A 361 39.79 12.93 -37.39
N GLY A 362 40.18 13.85 -36.50
CA GLY A 362 41.36 13.72 -35.64
C GLY A 362 42.69 14.01 -36.36
N GLU A 363 42.64 14.44 -37.62
CA GLU A 363 43.81 14.74 -38.44
C GLU A 363 44.15 16.24 -38.37
N TYR A 364 45.42 16.57 -38.62
CA TYR A 364 45.90 17.95 -38.70
C TYR A 364 45.89 18.41 -40.15
N GLU A 365 45.10 19.45 -40.45
CA GLU A 365 44.97 20.06 -41.79
C GLU A 365 45.72 21.39 -41.90
#